data_AF-A0A1I4HBS7-F1
#
_entry.id   AF-A0A1I4HBS7-F1
#
_cell.length_a   1.000
_cell.length_b   1.000
_cell.length_c   1.000
_cell.angle_alpha   90.00
_cell.angle_beta   90.00
_cell.angle_gamma   90.00
#
_symmetry.space_group_name_H-M   'P 1'
#
loop_
_entity.id
_entity.type
_entity.pdbx_description
1 polymer ?
#
loop_
_entity_poly.entity_id
_entity_poly.type
_entity_poly.pdbx_seq_one_letter_code
_entity_poly.pdbx_strand_id
1 'polypeptide(L)'
;MNFVLLIVFIIVGIAGLVFKVDSGVFIGLGLIPWQVLKIKIRKKIVLTSIIITTLLGCGYFIYNQKWLFTALFIFIQLYNYWGLLNIENE
;
A
#
# COMPACT_ATOMS: atom_id res chain seq x y z
N MET A 1 -14.68 -8.64 -7.24
CA MET A 1 -14.26 -8.51 -5.82
C MET A 1 -13.02 -7.62 -5.66
N ASN A 2 -11.88 -7.92 -6.32
CA ASN A 2 -10.63 -7.15 -6.16
C ASN A 2 -10.76 -5.66 -6.50
N PHE A 3 -11.53 -5.30 -7.53
CA PHE A 3 -11.74 -3.89 -7.90
C PHE A 3 -12.52 -3.10 -6.84
N VAL A 4 -13.54 -3.71 -6.23
CA VAL A 4 -14.31 -3.09 -5.13
C VAL A 4 -13.42 -2.89 -3.91
N LEU A 5 -12.63 -3.90 -3.56
CA LEU A 5 -11.66 -3.81 -2.45
C LEU A 5 -10.60 -2.73 -2.70
N LEU A 6 -10.12 -2.61 -3.94
CA LEU A 6 -9.19 -1.53 -4.31
C LEU A 6 -9.80 -0.15 -4.02
N ILE A 7 -11.05 0.09 -4.46
CA ILE A 7 -11.75 1.35 -4.19
C ILE A 7 -11.88 1.58 -2.69
N VAL A 8 -12.28 0.57 -1.93
CA VAL A 8 -12.40 0.65 -0.47
C VAL A 8 -11.06 1.03 0.17
N PHE A 9 -9.95 0.39 -0.21
CA PHE A 9 -8.63 0.70 0.35
C PHE A 9 -8.13 2.08 -0.06
N ILE A 10 -8.44 2.56 -1.27
CA ILE A 10 -8.15 3.94 -1.68
C ILE A 10 -8.89 4.92 -0.76
N ILE A 11 -10.20 4.73 -0.57
CA ILE A 11 -11.02 5.60 0.29
C ILE A 11 -10.50 5.57 1.73
N VAL A 12 -10.29 4.38 2.29
CA VAL A 12 -9.82 4.20 3.67
C VAL A 12 -8.41 4.77 3.87
N GLY A 13 -7.51 4.57 2.91
CA GLY A 13 -6.15 5.11 2.96
C GLY A 13 -6.12 6.63 2.91
N ILE A 14 -6.88 7.24 1.99
CA ILE A 14 -7.00 8.70 1.88
C ILE A 14 -7.68 9.28 3.13
N ALA A 15 -8.79 8.69 3.58
CA ALA A 15 -9.45 9.13 4.81
C ALA A 15 -8.51 9.02 6.03
N GLY A 16 -7.75 7.92 6.12
CA GLY A 16 -6.72 7.74 7.15
C GLY A 16 -5.68 8.86 7.14
N LEU A 17 -5.20 9.27 5.96
CA LEU A 17 -4.25 10.39 5.84
C LEU A 17 -4.89 11.71 6.27
N VAL A 18 -6.10 12.01 5.82
CA VAL A 18 -6.81 13.27 6.10
C VAL A 18 -7.18 13.41 7.57
N PHE A 19 -7.72 12.34 8.17
CA PHE A 19 -8.18 12.34 9.56
C PHE A 19 -7.12 11.87 10.56
N LYS A 20 -5.88 11.63 10.11
CA LYS A 20 -4.76 11.15 10.93
C LYS A 20 -5.08 9.87 11.71
N VAL A 21 -5.69 8.90 11.03
CA VAL A 21 -6.03 7.59 11.58
C VAL A 21 -5.01 6.56 11.10
N ASP A 22 -4.10 6.16 12.00
CA ASP A 22 -2.96 5.29 11.72
C ASP A 22 -3.38 3.96 11.05
N SER A 23 -4.43 3.32 11.56
CA SER A 23 -4.93 2.05 11.03
C SER A 23 -5.49 2.20 9.61
N GLY A 24 -6.13 3.33 9.29
CA GLY A 24 -6.64 3.63 7.95
C GLY A 24 -5.50 3.80 6.94
N VAL A 25 -4.46 4.54 7.30
CA VAL A 25 -3.25 4.69 6.48
C VAL A 25 -2.56 3.35 6.27
N PHE A 26 -2.37 2.58 7.35
CA PHE A 26 -1.66 1.32 7.32
C PHE A 26 -2.36 0.28 6.43
N ILE A 27 -3.66 0.05 6.67
CA ILE A 27 -4.43 -0.96 5.94
C ILE A 27 -4.73 -0.48 4.52
N GLY A 28 -5.17 0.77 4.36
CA GLY A 28 -5.52 1.33 3.06
C GLY A 28 -4.33 1.35 2.12
N LEU A 29 -3.29 2.13 2.46
CA LEU A 29 -2.12 2.27 1.59
C LEU A 29 -1.27 0.99 1.51
N GLY A 30 -1.29 0.14 2.54
CA GLY A 30 -0.58 -1.13 2.54
C GLY A 30 -1.14 -2.15 1.56
N LEU A 31 -2.47 -2.18 1.39
CA LEU A 31 -3.16 -3.21 0.60
C LEU A 31 -3.52 -2.76 -0.84
N ILE A 32 -3.47 -1.47 -1.14
CA ILE A 32 -3.69 -0.96 -2.51
C ILE A 32 -2.78 -1.68 -3.54
N PRO A 33 -1.45 -1.78 -3.35
CA PRO A 33 -0.59 -2.40 -4.36
C PRO A 33 -0.91 -3.88 -4.58
N TRP A 34 -1.27 -4.59 -3.50
CA TRP A 34 -1.68 -5.99 -3.58
C TRP A 34 -2.96 -6.17 -4.41
N GLN A 35 -3.94 -5.28 -4.26
CA GLN A 35 -5.16 -5.33 -5.09
C GLN A 35 -4.86 -4.98 -6.54
N VAL A 36 -4.03 -3.96 -6.80
CA VAL A 36 -3.58 -3.59 -8.16
C VAL A 36 -2.89 -4.77 -8.84
N LEU A 37 -2.04 -5.49 -8.10
CA LEU A 37 -1.38 -6.72 -8.54
C LEU A 37 -2.39 -7.83 -8.87
N LYS A 38 -3.37 -8.09 -7.98
CA LYS A 38 -4.42 -9.11 -8.21
C LYS A 38 -5.38 -8.80 -9.36
N ILE A 39 -5.48 -7.55 -9.80
CA ILE A 39 -6.28 -7.15 -10.97
C ILE A 39 -5.50 -7.42 -12.28
N LYS A 40 -4.28 -7.97 -12.21
CA LYS A 40 -3.40 -8.27 -13.37
C LYS A 40 -3.12 -7.04 -14.23
N ILE A 41 -2.99 -5.89 -13.58
CA ILE A 41 -2.61 -4.64 -14.25
C ILE A 41 -1.13 -4.70 -14.65
N ARG A 42 -0.73 -3.94 -15.69
CA ARG A 42 0.65 -3.83 -16.16
C ARG A 42 1.65 -3.65 -15.00
N LYS A 43 2.76 -4.39 -15.03
CA LYS A 43 3.86 -4.37 -14.04
C LYS A 43 4.28 -2.96 -13.61
N LYS A 44 4.43 -2.05 -14.58
CA LYS A 44 4.79 -0.65 -14.33
C LYS A 44 3.81 0.05 -13.38
N ILE A 45 2.51 -0.21 -13.50
CA ILE A 45 1.48 0.40 -12.66
C ILE A 45 1.52 -0.18 -11.24
N VAL A 46 1.74 -1.49 -11.11
CA VAL A 46 1.92 -2.13 -9.79
C VAL A 46 3.13 -1.52 -9.07
N LEU A 47 4.27 -1.43 -9.74
CA LEU A 47 5.48 -0.84 -9.18
C LEU A 47 5.28 0.63 -8.79
N THR A 48 4.66 1.42 -9.66
CA THR A 48 4.30 2.82 -9.35
C THR A 48 3.39 2.89 -8.13
N SER A 49 2.40 1.99 -8.01
CA SER A 49 1.54 1.93 -6.85
C SER A 49 2.34 1.66 -5.57
N ILE A 50 3.25 0.68 -5.56
CA ILE A 50 4.11 0.36 -4.41
C ILE A 50 4.91 1.60 -4.00
N ILE A 51 5.56 2.27 -4.95
CA ILE A 51 6.41 3.44 -4.66
C ILE A 51 5.56 4.57 -4.05
N ILE A 52 4.42 4.90 -4.66
CA ILE A 52 3.55 5.98 -4.18
C ILE A 52 3.01 5.67 -2.78
N THR A 53 2.49 4.47 -2.54
CA THR A 53 1.94 4.10 -1.24
C THR A 53 3.01 4.03 -0.16
N THR A 54 4.23 3.59 -0.52
CA THR A 54 5.39 3.60 0.39
C THR A 54 5.76 5.01 0.81
N LEU A 55 5.90 5.94 -0.14
CA LEU A 55 6.25 7.33 0.15
C LEU A 55 5.20 8.01 1.04
N LEU A 56 3.91 7.86 0.70
CA LEU A 56 2.81 8.47 1.46
C LEU A 56 2.68 7.85 2.86
N GLY A 57 2.69 6.52 2.97
CA GLY A 57 2.54 5.82 4.25
C GLY A 57 3.75 6.02 5.17
N CYS A 58 4.97 5.83 4.68
CA CYS A 58 6.18 6.08 5.47
C CYS A 58 6.31 7.55 5.84
N GLY A 59 6.04 8.47 4.90
CA GLY A 59 6.03 9.91 5.19
C GLY A 59 5.07 10.26 6.32
N TYR A 60 3.86 9.70 6.30
CA TYR A 60 2.89 9.85 7.38
C TYR A 60 3.38 9.28 8.72
N PHE A 61 3.86 8.04 8.76
CA PHE A 61 4.28 7.42 10.03
C PHE A 61 5.54 8.06 10.62
N ILE A 62 6.51 8.45 9.79
CA ILE A 62 7.72 9.16 10.23
C ILE A 62 7.34 10.54 10.78
N TYR A 63 6.48 11.29 10.08
CA TYR A 63 6.01 12.60 10.54
C TYR A 63 5.32 12.51 11.92
N ASN A 64 4.52 11.48 12.15
CA ASN A 64 3.84 11.23 13.43
C ASN A 64 4.70 10.43 14.45
N GLN A 65 6.00 10.23 14.20
CA GLN A 65 6.94 9.53 15.09
C GLN A 65 6.53 8.08 15.43
N LYS A 66 5.78 7.41 14.53
CA LYS A 66 5.29 6.03 14.69
C LYS A 66 6.26 5.00 14.11
N TRP A 67 7.46 4.92 14.68
CA TRP A 67 8.56 4.09 14.15
C TRP A 67 8.23 2.60 13.96
N LEU A 68 7.46 2.00 14.89
CA LEU A 68 7.01 0.62 14.75
C LEU A 68 6.11 0.43 13.53
N PHE A 69 5.16 1.34 13.31
CA PHE A 69 4.30 1.31 12.13
C PHE A 69 5.11 1.55 10.86
N THR A 70 6.10 2.44 10.86
CA THR A 70 7.01 2.62 9.72
C THR A 70 7.71 1.31 9.34
N ALA A 71 8.31 0.61 10.32
CA ALA A 71 9.01 -0.64 10.06
C ALA A 71 8.07 -1.73 9.52
N LEU A 72 6.90 -1.90 10.14
CA LEU A 72 5.89 -2.87 9.67
C LEU A 72 5.33 -2.50 8.29
N PHE A 73 5.16 -1.21 8.01
CA PHE A 73 4.65 -0.74 6.73
C PHE A 73 5.67 -0.98 5.60
N ILE A 74 6.96 -0.71 5.84
CA ILE A 74 8.03 -1.08 4.90
C ILE A 74 8.01 -2.58 4.64
N PHE A 75 7.85 -3.41 5.67
CA PHE A 75 7.78 -4.86 5.50
C PHE A 75 6.61 -5.29 4.58
N ILE A 76 5.43 -4.68 4.74
CA ILE A 76 4.27 -4.93 3.86
C ILE A 76 4.57 -4.49 2.42
N GLN A 77 5.22 -3.34 2.21
CA GLN A 77 5.56 -2.87 0.87
C GLN A 77 6.62 -3.76 0.20
N LEU A 78 7.57 -4.30 0.96
CA LEU A 78 8.51 -5.31 0.48
C LEU A 78 7.79 -6.62 0.11
N TYR A 79 6.79 -7.04 0.88
CA TYR A 79 5.96 -8.19 0.53
C TYR A 79 5.19 -7.96 -0.79
N ASN A 80 4.62 -6.77 -0.99
CA ASN A 80 3.98 -6.41 -2.26
C ASN A 80 4.97 -6.46 -3.43
N TYR A 81 6.19 -5.99 -3.21
CA TYR A 81 7.25 -6.03 -4.23
C TYR A 81 7.69 -7.47 -4.55
N TRP A 82 7.87 -8.31 -3.53
CA TRP A 82 8.12 -9.74 -3.71
C TRP A 82 7.01 -10.42 -4.51
N GLY A 83 5.74 -10.09 -4.21
CA GLY A 83 4.60 -10.57 -5.00
C GLY A 83 4.67 -10.17 -6.47
N LEU A 84 5.12 -8.95 -6.77
CA LEU A 84 5.31 -8.49 -8.14
C LEU A 84 6.37 -9.30 -8.90
N LEU A 85 7.48 -9.65 -8.22
CA LEU A 85 8.56 -10.44 -8.81
C LEU A 85 8.14 -11.89 -9.08
N ASN A 86 7.32 -12.49 -8.21
CA ASN A 86 6.94 -13.89 -8.37
C ASN A 86 5.85 -14.12 -9.43
N ILE A 87 5.03 -13.12 -9.73
CA ILE A 87 4.12 -13.19 -10.89
C ILE A 87 4.90 -13.23 -12.21
N GLU A 88 6.18 -12.84 -12.21
CA GLU A 88 7.05 -12.92 -13.39
C GLU A 88 7.60 -14.34 -13.63
N ASN A 89 7.44 -15.24 -12.65
CA ASN A 89 7.93 -16.62 -12.69
C ASN A 89 6.81 -17.67 -12.91
N GLU A 90 5.56 -17.23 -13.10
CA GLU A 90 4.40 -18.05 -13.51
C GLU A 90 3.96 -17.70 -14.94
#